data_AF-A0A2E4WXX6-F1
#
_entry.id   AF-A0A2E4WXX6-F1
#
_cell.length_a   1.000
_cell.length_b   1.000
_cell.length_c   1.000
_cell.angle_alpha   90.00
_cell.angle_beta   90.00
_cell.angle_gamma   90.00
#
_symmetry.space_group_name_H-M   'P 1'
#
loop_
_entity.id
_entity.type
_entity.pdbx_description
1 polymer ?
#
loop_
_entity_poly.entity_id
_entity_poly.type
_entity_poly.pdbx_seq_one_letter_code
_entity_poly.pdbx_strand_id
1 'polypeptide(L)'
;MDTKCHGVIVAAGRSVRFGADKLSCRLEDGETVLFHAARSLIAGGVSSLVIVGEPHDDHGLSRLGDRLHAIIPGGRERVDSVRCGLAALPATGDFVAVHDGARPFCDPELIRRLIEGAVEVGASVPMLPSVDSLLQVDAFGEPQSALERASIRRVQTPQVARRQWLLQALESHGHNVTDESSALLAAGFPVKGILGEERNIKITQPTDLPILPRRTVVGQGFDVHRYDENRPLFLGGCELEDEIGLSGHSDADVLLHALTDALLGTVGAGDIGEHFPPSDQRWKDADSVEFLKHALNRVAQAGGRIEHVDLCLIGERPRMSPYKARIRKRLSDLLGLPVASVNVKATTTEGLGFTGRKEGLAAQAVATVTLPPRGRESVD
;
A
#
# COMPACT_ATOMS: atom_id res chain seq x y z
N MET A 1 2.92 31.41 31.24
CA MET A 1 1.68 30.66 30.95
C MET A 1 2.03 29.71 29.84
N ASP A 2 1.83 28.40 30.02
CA ASP A 2 2.05 27.45 28.93
C ASP A 2 1.06 27.74 27.80
N THR A 3 1.58 28.18 26.66
CA THR A 3 0.76 28.42 25.48
C THR A 3 0.11 27.12 25.04
N LYS A 4 -1.22 27.05 25.17
CA LYS A 4 -1.99 25.88 24.79
C LYS A 4 -2.51 26.01 23.35
N CYS A 5 -2.06 25.10 22.48
CA CYS A 5 -2.49 24.99 21.08
C CYS A 5 -3.33 23.72 20.89
N HIS A 6 -4.50 23.82 20.28
CA HIS A 6 -5.35 22.70 19.90
C HIS A 6 -5.33 22.48 18.38
N GLY A 7 -5.72 21.31 17.90
CA GLY A 7 -5.63 20.97 16.47
C GLY A 7 -6.98 20.64 15.86
N VAL A 8 -7.18 21.05 14.61
CA VAL A 8 -8.29 20.63 13.76
C VAL A 8 -7.69 19.94 12.54
N ILE A 9 -8.03 18.66 12.34
CA ILE A 9 -7.63 17.92 11.15
C ILE A 9 -8.82 17.80 10.22
N VAL A 10 -8.70 18.39 9.03
CA VAL A 10 -9.73 18.31 8.01
C VAL A 10 -9.54 17.05 7.18
N ALA A 11 -10.49 16.12 7.32
CA ALA A 11 -10.50 14.79 6.72
C ALA A 11 -11.76 14.51 5.87
N ALA A 12 -12.71 15.44 5.76
CA ALA A 12 -13.99 15.27 5.05
C ALA A 12 -13.91 15.34 3.50
N GLY A 13 -12.72 15.23 2.90
CA GLY A 13 -12.54 15.38 1.46
C GLY A 13 -12.94 14.12 0.67
N ARG A 14 -13.70 14.28 -0.42
CA ARG A 14 -14.23 13.17 -1.26
C ARG A 14 -13.19 12.35 -2.04
N SER A 15 -11.90 12.64 -1.93
CA SER A 15 -10.79 11.93 -2.61
C SER A 15 -10.96 11.63 -4.11
N VAL A 16 -11.75 12.44 -4.85
CA VAL A 16 -12.12 12.20 -6.26
C VAL A 16 -10.90 11.98 -7.17
N ARG A 17 -9.85 12.80 -7.01
CA ARG A 17 -8.60 12.70 -7.81
C ARG A 17 -7.76 11.46 -7.49
N PHE A 18 -7.95 10.87 -6.31
CA PHE A 18 -7.21 9.69 -5.88
C PHE A 18 -7.90 8.39 -6.32
N GLY A 19 -9.24 8.42 -6.49
CA GLY A 19 -10.05 7.27 -6.93
C GLY A 19 -10.38 6.26 -5.82
N ALA A 20 -9.87 6.47 -4.61
CA ALA A 20 -10.14 5.65 -3.41
C ALA A 20 -9.97 6.52 -2.14
N ASP A 21 -10.27 5.96 -0.97
CA ASP A 21 -9.99 6.65 0.29
C ASP A 21 -8.49 6.67 0.60
N LYS A 22 -7.85 7.78 0.22
CA LYS A 22 -6.43 8.03 0.48
C LYS A 22 -6.07 8.15 1.96
N LEU A 23 -7.04 8.48 2.83
CA LEU A 23 -6.78 8.64 4.26
C LEU A 23 -6.58 7.28 4.94
N SER A 24 -7.15 6.22 4.38
CA SER A 24 -7.01 4.83 4.81
C SER A 24 -5.76 4.14 4.26
N CYS A 25 -5.07 4.73 3.28
CA CYS A 25 -3.82 4.17 2.77
C CYS A 25 -2.78 4.04 3.88
N ARG A 26 -2.11 2.89 3.92
CA ARG A 26 -1.07 2.60 4.91
C ARG A 26 0.30 3.11 4.42
N LEU A 27 1.12 3.56 5.37
CA LEU A 27 2.50 4.00 5.17
C LEU A 27 3.47 2.87 5.53
N GLU A 28 4.78 3.14 5.49
CA GLU A 28 5.85 2.15 5.73
C GLU A 28 5.79 1.51 7.12
N ASP A 29 5.34 2.28 8.12
CA ASP A 29 5.15 1.81 9.49
C ASP A 29 3.82 1.07 9.70
N GLY A 30 3.04 0.88 8.62
CA GLY A 30 1.73 0.23 8.64
C GLY A 30 0.59 1.14 9.08
N GLU A 31 0.87 2.39 9.45
CA GLU A 31 -0.12 3.35 9.92
C GLU A 31 -0.86 4.02 8.76
N THR A 32 -2.10 4.44 9.01
CA THR A 32 -2.86 5.17 7.99
C THR A 32 -2.35 6.59 7.80
N VAL A 33 -2.54 7.15 6.61
CA VAL A 33 -2.23 8.55 6.29
C VAL A 33 -2.84 9.50 7.32
N LEU A 34 -4.11 9.30 7.69
CA LEU A 34 -4.80 10.14 8.66
C LEU A 34 -4.20 10.02 10.07
N PHE A 35 -3.93 8.80 10.53
CA PHE A 35 -3.32 8.59 11.85
C PHE A 35 -1.94 9.22 11.95
N HIS A 36 -1.13 9.09 10.89
CA HIS A 36 0.19 9.67 10.86
C HIS A 36 0.12 11.21 10.93
N ALA A 37 -0.81 11.84 10.21
CA ALA A 37 -1.04 13.29 10.31
C ALA A 37 -1.43 13.71 11.74
N ALA A 38 -2.34 12.97 12.39
CA ALA A 38 -2.74 13.23 13.77
C ALA A 38 -1.60 13.07 14.78
N ARG A 39 -0.83 11.98 14.66
CA ARG A 39 0.33 11.71 15.49
C ARG A 39 1.38 12.81 15.38
N SER A 40 1.65 13.31 14.17
CA SER A 40 2.61 14.39 13.96
C SER A 40 2.22 15.67 14.72
N LEU A 41 0.94 16.09 14.66
CA LEU A 41 0.47 17.27 15.41
C LEU A 41 0.68 17.11 16.92
N ILE A 42 0.29 15.98 17.48
CA ILE A 42 0.44 15.70 18.91
C ILE A 42 1.91 15.73 19.33
N ALA A 43 2.78 15.07 18.55
CA ALA A 43 4.23 15.07 18.79
C ALA A 43 4.83 16.49 18.67
N GLY A 44 4.26 17.33 17.83
CA GLY A 44 4.64 18.74 17.63
C GLY A 44 4.14 19.71 18.71
N GLY A 45 3.48 19.23 19.76
CA GLY A 45 3.02 20.05 20.88
C GLY A 45 1.54 20.45 20.84
N VAL A 46 0.74 19.93 19.90
CA VAL A 46 -0.70 20.17 19.87
C VAL A 46 -1.38 19.37 20.97
N SER A 47 -2.05 20.06 21.90
CA SER A 47 -2.60 19.51 23.16
C SER A 47 -3.76 18.54 22.97
N SER A 48 -4.69 18.81 22.05
CA SER A 48 -5.73 17.85 21.67
C SER A 48 -6.21 18.14 20.26
N LEU A 49 -6.87 17.15 19.65
CA LEU A 49 -7.30 17.17 18.26
C LEU A 49 -8.81 17.01 18.13
N VAL A 50 -9.40 17.73 17.19
CA VAL A 50 -10.69 17.39 16.59
C VAL A 50 -10.44 16.91 15.17
N ILE A 51 -10.99 15.75 14.82
CA ILE A 51 -10.97 15.22 13.45
C ILE A 51 -12.31 15.57 12.81
N VAL A 52 -12.28 16.22 11.65
CA VAL A 52 -13.48 16.62 10.91
C VAL A 52 -13.64 15.73 9.68
N GLY A 53 -14.61 14.83 9.71
CA GLY A 53 -14.90 13.85 8.67
C GLY A 53 -15.58 12.62 9.27
N GLU A 54 -15.67 11.57 8.46
CA GLU A 54 -16.25 10.27 8.86
C GLU A 54 -15.16 9.19 8.78
N PRO A 55 -14.15 9.22 9.67
CA PRO A 55 -13.09 8.22 9.68
C PRO A 55 -13.65 6.83 10.06
N HIS A 56 -13.13 5.81 9.41
CA HIS A 56 -13.32 4.39 9.76
C HIS A 56 -12.46 3.95 10.96
N ASP A 57 -12.89 2.88 11.64
CA ASP A 57 -12.19 2.33 12.82
C ASP A 57 -10.75 1.89 12.50
N ASP A 58 -10.51 1.42 11.27
CA ASP A 58 -9.22 0.94 10.80
C ASP A 58 -8.16 2.04 10.63
N HIS A 59 -8.55 3.32 10.71
CA HIS A 59 -7.59 4.42 10.83
C HIS A 59 -6.80 4.36 12.13
N GLY A 60 -7.27 3.67 13.18
CA GLY A 60 -6.52 3.51 14.43
C GLY A 60 -6.51 4.77 15.32
N LEU A 61 -7.44 5.70 15.11
CA LEU A 61 -7.53 6.97 15.86
C LEU A 61 -7.78 6.78 17.36
N SER A 62 -8.37 5.65 17.78
CA SER A 62 -8.59 5.30 19.19
C SER A 62 -7.29 5.28 20.01
N ARG A 63 -6.16 4.98 19.36
CA ARG A 63 -4.82 4.99 19.98
C ARG A 63 -4.32 6.36 20.40
N LEU A 64 -4.98 7.44 19.98
CA LEU A 64 -4.67 8.79 20.43
C LEU A 64 -5.17 9.05 21.87
N GLY A 65 -6.05 8.20 22.40
CA GLY A 65 -6.59 8.31 23.76
C GLY A 65 -7.20 9.70 24.02
N ASP A 66 -6.94 10.26 25.21
CA ASP A 66 -7.46 11.57 25.64
C ASP A 66 -7.01 12.76 24.78
N ARG A 67 -6.03 12.54 23.88
CA ARG A 67 -5.58 13.57 22.93
C ARG A 67 -6.56 13.74 21.78
N LEU A 68 -7.40 12.75 21.49
CA LEU A 68 -8.51 12.86 20.54
C LEU A 68 -9.74 13.40 21.28
N HIS A 69 -10.04 14.69 21.08
CA HIS A 69 -11.15 15.35 21.76
C HIS A 69 -12.50 14.98 21.16
N ALA A 70 -12.61 14.99 19.83
CA ALA A 70 -13.83 14.62 19.13
C ALA A 70 -13.55 14.21 17.68
N ILE A 71 -14.48 13.42 17.15
CA ILE A 71 -14.65 13.19 15.72
C ILE A 71 -16.01 13.78 15.35
N ILE A 72 -16.06 14.68 14.37
CA ILE A 72 -17.28 15.36 13.97
C ILE A 72 -17.48 15.30 12.46
N PRO A 73 -18.73 15.34 11.96
CA PRO A 73 -18.98 15.41 10.53
C PRO A 73 -18.42 16.69 9.90
N GLY A 74 -18.07 16.59 8.62
CA GLY A 74 -17.62 17.73 7.82
C GLY A 74 -18.75 18.64 7.36
N GLY A 75 -18.37 19.85 6.94
CA GLY A 75 -19.28 20.78 6.27
C GLY A 75 -19.33 20.55 4.75
N ARG A 76 -20.07 21.42 4.04
CA ARG A 76 -20.20 21.32 2.56
C ARG A 76 -18.88 21.60 1.85
N GLU A 77 -18.15 22.60 2.33
CA GLU A 77 -16.84 22.97 1.82
C GLU A 77 -15.73 22.77 2.87
N ARG A 78 -14.45 22.93 2.44
CA ARG A 78 -13.30 22.84 3.35
C ARG A 78 -13.42 23.86 4.49
N VAL A 79 -13.82 25.10 4.16
CA VAL A 79 -13.97 26.17 5.14
C VAL A 79 -15.05 25.87 6.18
N ASP A 80 -16.18 25.28 5.77
CA ASP A 80 -17.24 24.88 6.68
C ASP A 80 -16.76 23.78 7.63
N SER A 81 -16.00 22.82 7.10
CA SER A 81 -15.39 21.76 7.90
C SER A 81 -14.42 22.34 8.96
N VAL A 82 -13.61 23.33 8.59
CA VAL A 82 -12.74 24.02 9.56
C VAL A 82 -13.58 24.72 10.64
N ARG A 83 -14.65 25.44 10.27
CA ARG A 83 -15.55 26.10 11.24
C ARG A 83 -16.19 25.11 12.21
N CYS A 84 -16.69 23.97 11.72
CA CYS A 84 -17.21 22.89 12.57
C CYS A 84 -16.13 22.40 13.56
N GLY A 85 -14.91 22.17 13.07
CA GLY A 85 -13.79 21.73 13.91
C GLY A 85 -13.45 22.74 15.00
N LEU A 86 -13.39 24.03 14.65
CA LEU A 86 -13.12 25.11 15.58
C LEU A 86 -14.21 25.25 16.66
N ALA A 87 -15.47 25.00 16.32
CA ALA A 87 -16.57 25.04 17.27
C ALA A 87 -16.51 23.87 18.28
N ALA A 88 -16.02 22.71 17.85
CA ALA A 88 -15.89 21.52 18.69
C ALA A 88 -14.62 21.50 19.56
N LEU A 89 -13.67 22.42 19.37
CA LEU A 89 -12.46 22.47 20.20
C LEU A 89 -12.78 22.87 21.67
N PRO A 90 -12.00 22.36 22.66
CA PRO A 90 -12.12 22.79 24.05
C PRO A 90 -12.09 24.31 24.20
N ALA A 91 -12.82 24.89 25.14
CA ALA A 91 -12.84 26.34 25.36
C ALA A 91 -11.46 26.90 25.80
N THR A 92 -10.59 26.06 26.35
CA THR A 92 -9.23 26.44 26.74
C THR A 92 -8.32 26.59 25.53
N GLY A 93 -7.31 27.46 25.63
CA GLY A 93 -6.23 27.58 24.66
C GLY A 93 -6.48 28.65 23.60
N ASP A 94 -5.48 29.51 23.42
CA ASP A 94 -5.58 30.70 22.58
C ASP A 94 -5.27 30.40 21.10
N PHE A 95 -4.62 29.27 20.83
CA PHE A 95 -4.11 28.92 19.51
C PHE A 95 -4.73 27.65 18.95
N VAL A 96 -4.87 27.63 17.63
CA VAL A 96 -5.32 26.47 16.87
C VAL A 96 -4.40 26.19 15.69
N ALA A 97 -4.05 24.92 15.50
CA ALA A 97 -3.39 24.38 14.33
C ALA A 97 -4.41 23.70 13.41
N VAL A 98 -4.66 24.24 12.22
CA VAL A 98 -5.51 23.59 11.21
C VAL A 98 -4.61 22.81 10.25
N HIS A 99 -4.89 21.52 10.06
CA HIS A 99 -4.08 20.63 9.22
C HIS A 99 -4.92 19.81 8.26
N ASP A 100 -4.40 19.60 7.05
CA ASP A 100 -4.98 18.65 6.11
C ASP A 100 -4.64 17.21 6.54
N GLY A 101 -5.65 16.35 6.72
CA GLY A 101 -5.43 14.93 7.08
C GLY A 101 -4.62 14.15 6.04
N ALA A 102 -4.53 14.66 4.81
CA ALA A 102 -3.74 14.08 3.72
C ALA A 102 -2.26 14.51 3.71
N ARG A 103 -1.76 15.18 4.76
CA ARG A 103 -0.34 15.54 4.93
C ARG A 103 0.28 14.77 6.09
N PRO A 104 0.66 13.49 5.90
CA PRO A 104 1.15 12.67 7.01
C PRO A 104 2.57 13.08 7.46
N PHE A 105 3.39 13.61 6.56
CA PHE A 105 4.85 13.71 6.78
C PHE A 105 5.36 15.01 7.40
N CYS A 106 4.46 15.86 7.91
CA CYS A 106 4.85 17.08 8.62
C CYS A 106 5.76 16.72 9.80
N ASP A 107 6.96 17.29 9.87
CA ASP A 107 7.85 17.09 11.00
C ASP A 107 7.29 17.74 12.27
N PRO A 108 7.30 17.05 13.43
CA PRO A 108 6.94 17.67 14.71
C PRO A 108 7.69 18.97 15.00
N GLU A 109 8.93 19.12 14.52
CA GLU A 109 9.71 20.34 14.73
C GLU A 109 9.20 21.53 13.91
N LEU A 110 8.71 21.30 12.68
CA LEU A 110 8.02 22.35 11.93
C LEU A 110 6.79 22.87 12.70
N ILE A 111 6.06 21.96 13.35
CA ILE A 111 4.85 22.30 14.12
C ILE A 111 5.20 23.16 15.34
N ARG A 112 6.29 22.86 16.05
CA ARG A 112 6.78 23.69 17.17
C ARG A 112 7.13 25.10 16.71
N ARG A 113 7.91 25.23 15.63
CA ARG A 113 8.28 26.53 15.04
C ARG A 113 7.05 27.33 14.59
N LEU A 114 6.01 26.66 14.08
CA LEU A 114 4.74 27.30 13.74
C LEU A 114 4.02 27.81 14.98
N ILE A 115 3.92 27.02 16.05
CA ILE A 115 3.32 27.45 17.32
C ILE A 115 4.06 28.66 17.88
N GLU A 116 5.40 28.63 17.92
CA GLU A 116 6.23 29.76 18.37
C GLU A 116 6.01 31.01 17.51
N GLY A 117 6.01 30.86 16.18
CA GLY A 117 5.74 31.97 15.27
C GLY A 117 4.35 32.58 15.45
N ALA A 118 3.34 31.75 15.74
CA ALA A 118 1.99 32.21 16.03
C ALA A 118 1.91 32.89 17.41
N VAL A 119 2.66 32.44 18.42
CA VAL A 119 2.75 33.13 19.72
C VAL A 119 3.30 34.54 19.55
N GLU A 120 4.33 34.70 18.73
CA GLU A 120 5.00 35.97 18.46
C GLU A 120 4.13 36.95 17.67
N VAL A 121 3.51 36.49 16.57
CA VAL A 121 2.84 37.38 15.59
C VAL A 121 1.31 37.28 15.64
N GLY A 122 0.78 36.18 16.16
CA GLY A 122 -0.64 35.86 16.21
C GLY A 122 -1.09 34.82 15.18
N ALA A 123 -0.34 34.65 14.09
CA ALA A 123 -0.52 33.54 13.16
C ALA A 123 0.79 33.19 12.43
N SER A 124 0.90 31.94 11.98
CA SER A 124 2.03 31.44 11.21
C SER A 124 1.61 30.41 10.17
N VAL A 125 2.39 30.34 9.10
CA VAL A 125 2.11 29.46 7.95
C VAL A 125 3.42 28.90 7.39
N PRO A 126 3.49 27.58 7.11
CA PRO A 126 4.64 26.98 6.46
C PRO A 126 4.63 27.30 4.96
N MET A 127 5.76 27.80 4.47
CA MET A 127 5.95 28.25 3.09
C MET A 127 7.24 27.69 2.50
N LEU A 128 7.17 27.24 1.25
CA LEU A 128 8.31 26.80 0.46
C LEU A 128 8.52 27.73 -0.74
N PRO A 129 9.78 27.97 -1.17
CA PRO A 129 10.03 28.57 -2.48
C PRO A 129 9.50 27.66 -3.60
N SER A 130 9.19 28.25 -4.75
CA SER A 130 8.97 27.47 -5.98
C SER A 130 10.31 27.25 -6.67
N VAL A 131 10.63 25.99 -6.99
CA VAL A 131 11.83 25.63 -7.77
C VAL A 131 11.55 25.65 -9.27
N ASP A 132 10.31 25.34 -9.64
CA ASP A 132 9.84 25.33 -11.03
C ASP A 132 9.44 26.71 -11.51
N SER A 133 9.55 26.91 -12.83
CA SER A 133 9.00 28.08 -13.52
C SER A 133 7.48 28.04 -13.47
N LEU A 134 6.85 29.13 -13.02
CA LEU A 134 5.41 29.26 -12.91
C LEU A 134 4.88 30.20 -13.99
N LEU A 135 3.80 29.81 -14.65
CA LEU A 135 3.07 30.63 -15.60
C LEU A 135 1.69 30.94 -15.03
N GLN A 136 1.24 32.19 -15.17
CA GLN A 136 -0.17 32.53 -15.05
C GLN A 136 -0.90 32.01 -16.30
N VAL A 137 -2.03 31.35 -16.10
CA VAL A 137 -2.89 30.87 -17.19
C VAL A 137 -4.27 31.52 -17.10
N ASP A 138 -4.97 31.60 -18.23
CA ASP A 138 -6.35 32.06 -18.28
C ASP A 138 -7.36 30.96 -17.87
N ALA A 139 -8.65 31.25 -18.02
CA ALA A 139 -9.72 30.30 -17.69
C ALA A 139 -9.76 29.06 -18.61
N PHE A 140 -9.08 29.10 -19.77
CA PHE A 140 -8.98 27.99 -20.72
C PHE A 140 -7.66 27.22 -20.57
N GLY A 141 -6.75 27.67 -19.70
CA GLY A 141 -5.45 27.05 -19.46
C GLY A 141 -4.35 27.55 -20.39
N GLU A 142 -4.60 28.59 -21.18
CA GLU A 142 -3.60 29.16 -22.08
C GLU A 142 -2.59 30.01 -21.29
N PRO A 143 -1.27 29.82 -21.51
CA PRO A 143 -0.25 30.62 -20.85
C PRO A 143 -0.38 32.12 -21.16
N GLN A 144 -0.44 32.94 -20.11
CA GLN A 144 -0.52 34.40 -20.23
C GLN A 144 0.83 35.07 -19.96
N SER A 145 1.44 34.79 -18.83
CA SER A 145 2.66 35.46 -18.38
C SER A 145 3.48 34.58 -17.45
N ALA A 146 4.80 34.80 -17.41
CA ALA A 146 5.66 34.17 -16.42
C ALA A 146 5.57 34.91 -15.09
N LEU A 147 5.50 34.15 -13.99
CA LEU A 147 5.50 34.70 -12.65
C LEU A 147 6.92 34.74 -12.08
N GLU A 148 7.23 35.78 -11.30
CA GLU A 148 8.52 35.88 -10.63
C GLU A 148 8.57 34.91 -9.44
N ARG A 149 9.24 33.76 -9.61
CA ARG A 149 9.32 32.72 -8.57
C ARG A 149 9.85 33.21 -7.21
N ALA A 150 10.65 34.29 -7.18
CA ALA A 150 11.22 34.86 -5.96
C ALA A 150 10.15 35.48 -5.04
N SER A 151 9.04 35.97 -5.60
CA SER A 151 7.92 36.57 -4.85
C SER A 151 6.80 35.56 -4.53
N ILE A 152 6.90 34.33 -5.02
CA ILE A 152 5.88 33.28 -4.83
C ILE A 152 6.32 32.26 -3.79
N ARG A 153 5.37 31.83 -2.97
CA ARG A 153 5.55 30.73 -2.04
C ARG A 153 4.45 29.69 -2.21
N ARG A 154 4.83 28.41 -2.10
CA ARG A 154 3.91 27.29 -1.97
C ARG A 154 3.54 27.15 -0.50
N VAL A 155 2.24 27.24 -0.20
CA VAL A 155 1.74 27.16 1.18
C VAL A 155 1.42 25.71 1.57
N GLN A 156 1.75 25.34 2.80
CA GLN A 156 1.45 24.03 3.38
C GLN A 156 0.54 24.15 4.62
N THR A 157 0.22 23.02 5.23
CA THR A 157 -0.38 22.93 6.56
C THR A 157 0.52 22.07 7.46
N PRO A 158 0.51 22.21 8.80
CA PRO A 158 -0.46 22.95 9.61
C PRO A 158 -0.35 24.47 9.47
N GLN A 159 -1.46 25.18 9.64
CA GLN A 159 -1.48 26.64 9.79
C GLN A 159 -1.92 26.96 11.20
N VAL A 160 -1.13 27.76 11.92
CA VAL A 160 -1.36 28.03 13.34
C VAL A 160 -1.78 29.47 13.53
N ALA A 161 -2.87 29.72 14.25
CA ALA A 161 -3.37 31.07 14.48
C ALA A 161 -4.03 31.21 15.84
N ARG A 162 -4.14 32.46 16.31
CA ARG A 162 -5.06 32.80 17.41
C ARG A 162 -6.47 32.38 17.02
N ARG A 163 -7.11 31.57 17.86
CA ARG A 163 -8.44 31.01 17.59
C ARG A 163 -9.46 32.10 17.27
N GLN A 164 -9.46 33.18 18.04
CA GLN A 164 -10.39 34.30 17.83
C GLN A 164 -10.16 35.02 16.49
N TRP A 165 -8.90 35.23 16.10
CA TRP A 165 -8.57 35.85 14.82
C TRP A 165 -9.00 34.97 13.66
N LEU A 166 -8.76 33.67 13.76
CA LEU A 166 -9.18 32.73 12.72
C LEU A 166 -10.69 32.67 12.60
N LEU A 167 -11.44 32.62 13.72
CA LEU A 167 -12.91 32.67 13.68
C LEU A 167 -13.43 33.92 12.99
N GLN A 168 -12.91 35.10 13.36
CA GLN A 168 -13.28 36.38 12.75
C GLN A 168 -12.93 36.43 11.25
N ALA A 169 -11.74 35.95 10.89
CA ALA A 169 -11.28 35.92 9.50
C ALA A 169 -12.14 34.99 8.64
N LEU A 170 -12.48 33.80 9.15
CA LEU A 170 -13.35 32.87 8.45
C LEU A 170 -14.78 33.41 8.32
N GLU A 171 -15.32 34.08 9.34
CA GLU A 171 -16.66 34.68 9.27
C GLU A 171 -16.75 35.78 8.20
N SER A 172 -15.75 36.67 8.15
CA SER A 172 -15.76 37.84 7.27
C SER A 172 -15.26 37.57 5.84
N HIS A 173 -14.27 36.69 5.67
CA HIS A 173 -13.56 36.49 4.40
C HIS A 173 -13.41 35.01 4.01
N GLY A 174 -14.14 34.09 4.66
CA GLY A 174 -14.06 32.66 4.38
C GLY A 174 -14.63 32.24 3.01
N HIS A 175 -15.49 33.06 2.40
CA HIS A 175 -16.02 32.83 1.08
C HIS A 175 -14.98 33.30 0.04
N ASN A 176 -14.34 32.35 -0.66
CA ASN A 176 -13.29 32.54 -1.71
C ASN A 176 -11.82 32.38 -1.28
N VAL A 177 -11.53 31.88 -0.08
CA VAL A 177 -10.15 31.60 0.35
C VAL A 177 -9.82 30.12 0.23
N THR A 178 -8.59 29.83 -0.20
CA THR A 178 -8.12 28.45 -0.40
C THR A 178 -7.55 27.83 0.88
N ASP A 179 -7.15 28.64 1.85
CA ASP A 179 -6.57 28.24 3.13
C ASP A 179 -6.79 29.28 4.25
N GLU A 180 -6.36 28.96 5.47
CA GLU A 180 -6.56 29.80 6.66
C GLU A 180 -5.73 31.09 6.60
N SER A 181 -4.52 31.01 6.05
CA SER A 181 -3.59 32.14 5.97
C SER A 181 -4.13 33.24 5.05
N SER A 182 -4.76 32.87 3.93
CA SER A 182 -5.42 33.80 3.02
C SER A 182 -6.60 34.51 3.68
N ALA A 183 -7.39 33.79 4.50
CA ALA A 183 -8.48 34.38 5.27
C ALA A 183 -7.97 35.42 6.28
N LEU A 184 -6.91 35.08 7.01
CA LEU A 184 -6.31 35.96 8.02
C LEU A 184 -5.74 37.23 7.38
N LEU A 185 -5.02 37.10 6.26
CA LEU A 185 -4.48 38.25 5.53
C LEU A 185 -5.59 39.15 4.97
N ALA A 186 -6.66 38.56 4.41
CA ALA A 186 -7.81 39.31 3.91
C ALA A 186 -8.53 40.11 5.03
N ALA A 187 -8.60 39.54 6.23
CA ALA A 187 -9.13 40.19 7.42
C ALA A 187 -8.16 41.20 8.08
N GLY A 188 -6.96 41.41 7.51
CA GLY A 188 -5.96 42.37 8.00
C GLY A 188 -5.11 41.88 9.18
N PHE A 189 -5.15 40.58 9.51
CA PHE A 189 -4.31 40.00 10.54
C PHE A 189 -2.90 39.69 10.02
N PRO A 190 -1.85 39.90 10.84
CA PRO A 190 -0.50 39.54 10.46
C PRO A 190 -0.30 38.03 10.46
N VAL A 191 0.45 37.52 9.47
CA VAL A 191 0.79 36.10 9.34
C VAL A 191 2.30 35.96 9.14
N LYS A 192 2.96 35.18 10.00
CA LYS A 192 4.40 34.91 9.91
C LYS A 192 4.67 33.72 8.99
N GLY A 193 5.51 33.94 7.97
CA GLY A 193 6.05 32.86 7.15
C GLY A 193 7.12 32.06 7.89
N ILE A 194 6.95 30.74 7.94
CA ILE A 194 7.95 29.81 8.47
C ILE A 194 8.40 28.92 7.30
N LEU A 195 9.71 28.63 7.21
CA LEU A 195 10.21 27.73 6.17
C LEU A 195 9.58 26.33 6.34
N GLY A 196 8.82 25.91 5.32
CA GLY A 196 8.17 24.60 5.22
C GLY A 196 9.14 23.49 4.82
N GLU A 197 8.60 22.33 4.44
CA GLU A 197 9.37 21.11 4.20
C GLU A 197 8.90 20.39 2.94
N GLU A 198 9.80 20.05 2.02
CA GLU A 198 9.43 19.34 0.79
C GLU A 198 8.77 17.98 1.09
N ARG A 199 9.21 17.28 2.15
CA ARG A 199 8.59 16.02 2.60
C ARG A 199 7.13 16.19 3.04
N ASN A 200 6.71 17.38 3.48
CA ASN A 200 5.34 17.67 3.94
C ASN A 200 4.36 17.84 2.76
N ILE A 201 4.42 16.92 1.81
CA ILE A 201 3.53 16.86 0.66
C ILE A 201 2.09 16.59 1.12
N LYS A 202 1.14 17.04 0.29
CA LYS A 202 -0.27 16.65 0.40
C LYS A 202 -0.50 15.50 -0.55
N ILE A 203 -0.91 14.35 -0.03
CA ILE A 203 -1.31 13.20 -0.84
C ILE A 203 -2.59 13.58 -1.59
N THR A 204 -2.49 13.63 -2.91
CA THR A 204 -3.56 13.98 -3.85
C THR A 204 -3.80 12.91 -4.90
N GLN A 205 -2.76 12.19 -5.29
CA GLN A 205 -2.75 11.12 -6.29
C GLN A 205 -2.02 9.88 -5.72
N PRO A 206 -2.25 8.67 -6.27
CA PRO A 206 -1.57 7.45 -5.81
C PRO A 206 -0.04 7.53 -5.87
N THR A 207 0.52 8.28 -6.81
CA THR A 207 1.97 8.49 -6.97
C THR A 207 2.58 9.35 -5.86
N ASP A 208 1.77 10.05 -5.05
CA ASP A 208 2.23 10.82 -3.90
C ASP A 208 2.52 9.93 -2.68
N LEU A 209 2.06 8.67 -2.69
CA LEU A 209 2.37 7.73 -1.61
C LEU A 209 3.82 7.24 -1.75
N PRO A 210 4.57 7.13 -0.63
CA PRO A 210 5.86 6.48 -0.66
C PRO A 210 5.69 5.03 -1.15
N ILE A 211 6.60 4.58 -2.01
CA ILE A 211 6.61 3.21 -2.49
C ILE A 211 7.00 2.32 -1.31
N LEU A 212 6.01 1.66 -0.72
CA LEU A 212 6.29 0.76 0.39
C LEU A 212 7.14 -0.41 -0.10
N PRO A 213 8.25 -0.74 0.58
CA PRO A 213 9.04 -1.90 0.22
C PRO A 213 8.15 -3.14 0.38
N ARG A 214 8.00 -3.88 -0.73
CA ARG A 214 7.33 -5.18 -0.69
C ARG A 214 8.23 -6.17 0.02
N ARG A 215 7.62 -7.05 0.82
CA ARG A 215 8.37 -8.13 1.47
C ARG A 215 8.55 -9.27 0.48
N THR A 216 9.74 -9.86 0.45
CA THR A 216 10.00 -11.08 -0.32
C THR A 216 9.69 -12.29 0.54
N VAL A 217 8.90 -13.21 0.01
CA VAL A 217 8.57 -14.51 0.63
C VAL A 217 8.94 -15.62 -0.33
N VAL A 218 9.43 -16.72 0.23
CA VAL A 218 9.80 -17.92 -0.53
C VAL A 218 8.90 -19.06 -0.06
N GLY A 219 8.30 -19.77 -1.01
CA GLY A 219 7.63 -21.03 -0.75
C GLY A 219 8.34 -22.18 -1.44
N GLN A 220 8.19 -23.36 -0.86
CA GLN A 220 8.73 -24.61 -1.36
C GLN A 220 7.60 -25.60 -1.54
N GLY A 221 7.70 -26.45 -2.55
CA GLY A 221 6.80 -27.57 -2.75
C GLY A 221 7.58 -28.80 -3.19
N PHE A 222 7.08 -29.96 -2.80
CA PHE A 222 7.67 -31.25 -3.12
C PHE A 222 6.55 -32.25 -3.34
N ASP A 223 6.56 -32.93 -4.49
CA ASP A 223 5.54 -33.92 -4.84
C ASP A 223 6.16 -35.17 -5.45
N VAL A 224 5.47 -36.30 -5.33
CA VAL A 224 5.93 -37.62 -5.79
C VAL A 224 4.77 -38.41 -6.36
N HIS A 225 4.97 -38.95 -7.58
CA HIS A 225 4.05 -39.92 -8.17
C HIS A 225 4.77 -41.21 -8.57
N ARG A 226 4.01 -42.30 -8.56
CA ARG A 226 4.45 -43.61 -9.06
C ARG A 226 4.36 -43.62 -10.59
N TYR A 227 5.27 -44.31 -11.27
CA TYR A 227 5.13 -44.54 -12.72
C TYR A 227 3.93 -45.45 -13.04
N ASP A 228 3.29 -45.18 -14.18
CA ASP A 228 2.19 -45.99 -14.73
C ASP A 228 2.31 -46.06 -16.26
N GLU A 229 2.55 -47.28 -16.78
CA GLU A 229 2.72 -47.55 -18.21
C GLU A 229 1.44 -47.34 -19.02
N ASN A 230 0.28 -47.28 -18.37
CA ASN A 230 -1.02 -47.13 -19.04
C ASN A 230 -1.48 -45.68 -19.10
N ARG A 231 -0.64 -44.71 -18.69
CA ARG A 231 -0.97 -43.29 -18.66
C ARG A 231 0.01 -42.47 -19.48
N PRO A 232 -0.46 -41.36 -20.08
CA PRO A 232 0.43 -40.35 -20.66
C PRO A 232 1.26 -39.66 -19.58
N LEU A 233 2.43 -39.13 -19.95
CA LEU A 233 3.25 -38.33 -19.05
C LEU A 233 2.99 -36.84 -19.26
N PHE A 234 2.45 -36.17 -18.25
CA PHE A 234 2.35 -34.71 -18.19
C PHE A 234 3.43 -34.14 -17.27
N LEU A 235 4.16 -33.13 -17.75
CA LEU A 235 5.16 -32.39 -16.99
C LEU A 235 5.14 -30.89 -17.33
N GLY A 236 4.85 -30.06 -16.34
CA GLY A 236 4.74 -28.60 -16.48
C GLY A 236 3.68 -28.15 -17.49
N GLY A 237 2.55 -28.86 -17.55
CA GLY A 237 1.42 -28.60 -18.45
C GLY A 237 1.71 -28.97 -19.90
N CYS A 238 2.65 -29.89 -20.13
CA CYS A 238 3.01 -30.43 -21.44
C CYS A 238 2.92 -31.96 -21.42
N GLU A 239 2.29 -32.55 -22.41
CA GLU A 239 2.36 -34.00 -22.66
C GLU A 239 3.72 -34.35 -23.29
N LEU A 240 4.37 -35.39 -22.77
CA LEU A 240 5.60 -35.96 -23.29
C LEU A 240 5.29 -37.29 -23.98
N GLU A 241 5.41 -37.28 -25.31
CA GLU A 241 5.21 -38.45 -26.15
C GLU A 241 6.28 -39.53 -25.87
N ASP A 242 5.91 -40.80 -26.05
CA ASP A 242 6.78 -41.98 -25.89
C ASP A 242 7.44 -42.15 -24.51
N GLU A 243 6.91 -41.50 -23.47
CA GLU A 243 7.36 -41.65 -22.09
C GLU A 243 6.33 -42.34 -21.19
N ILE A 244 6.81 -42.96 -20.10
CA ILE A 244 5.92 -43.59 -19.11
C ILE A 244 5.27 -42.50 -18.25
N GLY A 245 3.94 -42.53 -18.17
CA GLY A 245 3.16 -41.61 -17.35
C GLY A 245 3.25 -41.84 -15.85
N LEU A 246 2.43 -41.09 -15.13
CA LEU A 246 2.40 -41.08 -13.67
C LEU A 246 1.00 -41.44 -13.17
N SER A 247 0.95 -42.23 -12.11
CA SER A 247 -0.28 -42.53 -11.37
C SER A 247 -0.66 -41.36 -10.47
N GLY A 248 -1.94 -40.99 -10.45
CA GLY A 248 -2.47 -39.87 -9.67
C GLY A 248 -3.96 -39.68 -9.96
N HIS A 249 -4.64 -38.89 -9.12
CA HIS A 249 -6.08 -38.65 -9.28
C HIS A 249 -6.36 -37.72 -10.47
N SER A 250 -5.57 -36.67 -10.67
CA SER A 250 -5.57 -35.79 -11.86
C SER A 250 -4.74 -36.35 -13.02
N ASP A 251 -4.37 -35.53 -13.99
CA ASP A 251 -3.34 -35.82 -15.01
C ASP A 251 -1.93 -36.17 -14.46
N ALA A 252 -1.76 -36.08 -13.13
CA ALA A 252 -0.57 -36.48 -12.37
C ALA A 252 0.71 -35.70 -12.73
N ASP A 253 0.57 -34.43 -13.11
CA ASP A 253 1.71 -33.55 -13.38
C ASP A 253 2.45 -33.15 -12.09
N VAL A 254 3.44 -33.98 -11.73
CA VAL A 254 4.26 -33.82 -10.52
C VAL A 254 4.95 -32.45 -10.43
N LEU A 255 5.31 -31.83 -11.56
CA LEU A 255 5.94 -30.50 -11.57
C LEU A 255 4.94 -29.41 -11.22
N LEU A 256 3.74 -29.45 -11.81
CA LEU A 256 2.69 -28.47 -11.52
C LEU A 256 2.18 -28.59 -10.09
N HIS A 257 2.06 -29.80 -9.55
CA HIS A 257 1.68 -30.00 -8.16
C HIS A 257 2.71 -29.40 -7.20
N ALA A 258 4.00 -29.73 -7.36
CA ALA A 258 5.05 -29.15 -6.53
C ALA A 258 5.08 -27.61 -6.64
N LEU A 259 4.86 -27.05 -7.82
CA LEU A 259 4.78 -25.59 -8.01
C LEU A 259 3.54 -24.97 -7.34
N THR A 260 2.40 -25.67 -7.38
CA THR A 260 1.15 -25.26 -6.74
C THR A 260 1.36 -25.12 -5.23
N ASP A 261 1.97 -26.12 -4.59
CA ASP A 261 2.34 -26.07 -3.16
C ASP A 261 3.31 -24.94 -2.85
N ALA A 262 4.35 -24.77 -3.68
CA ALA A 262 5.31 -23.68 -3.48
C ALA A 262 4.62 -22.31 -3.49
N LEU A 263 3.63 -22.10 -4.38
CA LEU A 263 2.87 -20.85 -4.44
C LEU A 263 1.89 -20.69 -3.28
N LEU A 264 1.13 -21.72 -2.92
CA LEU A 264 0.22 -21.69 -1.77
C LEU A 264 0.98 -21.39 -0.47
N GLY A 265 2.17 -21.98 -0.31
CA GLY A 265 3.06 -21.73 0.82
C GLY A 265 3.50 -20.27 0.95
N THR A 266 3.67 -19.53 -0.15
CA THR A 266 4.08 -18.11 -0.10
C THR A 266 3.03 -17.21 0.59
N VAL A 267 1.77 -17.64 0.61
CA VAL A 267 0.65 -16.90 1.21
C VAL A 267 0.05 -17.60 2.42
N GLY A 268 0.69 -18.68 2.91
CA GLY A 268 0.20 -19.44 4.07
C GLY A 268 -1.15 -20.10 3.84
N ALA A 269 -1.47 -20.46 2.58
CA ALA A 269 -2.76 -21.02 2.21
C ALA A 269 -2.75 -22.57 2.24
N GLY A 270 -2.01 -23.20 3.14
CA GLY A 270 -1.92 -24.66 3.22
C GLY A 270 -1.25 -25.29 1.99
N ASP A 271 -1.66 -26.51 1.65
CA ASP A 271 -1.16 -27.30 0.53
C ASP A 271 -2.27 -27.74 -0.47
N ILE A 272 -1.86 -28.32 -1.60
CA ILE A 272 -2.75 -28.77 -2.69
C ILE A 272 -3.82 -29.75 -2.21
N GLY A 273 -3.53 -30.60 -1.22
CA GLY A 273 -4.47 -31.59 -0.69
C GLY A 273 -5.60 -30.96 0.11
N GLU A 274 -5.34 -29.82 0.77
CA GLU A 274 -6.38 -29.04 1.46
C GLU A 274 -7.37 -28.38 0.49
N HIS A 275 -6.93 -27.96 -0.70
CA HIS A 275 -7.81 -27.34 -1.71
C HIS A 275 -8.44 -28.35 -2.66
N PHE A 276 -7.74 -29.45 -2.95
CA PHE A 276 -8.13 -30.47 -3.92
C PHE A 276 -8.02 -31.88 -3.33
N PRO A 277 -8.91 -32.25 -2.38
CA PRO A 277 -8.81 -33.53 -1.72
C PRO A 277 -8.96 -34.69 -2.72
N PRO A 278 -8.09 -35.72 -2.70
CA PRO A 278 -8.14 -36.84 -3.64
C PRO A 278 -9.41 -37.69 -3.48
N SER A 279 -10.12 -37.58 -2.36
CA SER A 279 -11.41 -38.24 -2.13
C SER A 279 -12.57 -37.62 -2.94
N ASP A 280 -12.39 -36.43 -3.51
CA ASP A 280 -13.41 -35.78 -4.33
C ASP A 280 -13.28 -36.20 -5.80
N GLN A 281 -14.30 -36.93 -6.27
CA GLN A 281 -14.34 -37.49 -7.62
C GLN A 281 -14.26 -36.43 -8.73
N ARG A 282 -14.56 -35.15 -8.43
CA ARG A 282 -14.50 -34.05 -9.40
C ARG A 282 -13.10 -33.78 -9.93
N TRP A 283 -12.05 -34.17 -9.18
CA TRP A 283 -10.66 -33.96 -9.56
C TRP A 283 -10.06 -35.14 -10.33
N LYS A 284 -10.84 -36.21 -10.51
CA LYS A 284 -10.40 -37.35 -11.31
C LYS A 284 -10.15 -36.92 -12.76
N ASP A 285 -8.97 -37.18 -13.28
CA ASP A 285 -8.51 -36.82 -14.64
C ASP A 285 -8.58 -35.31 -14.94
N ALA A 286 -8.60 -34.46 -13.91
CA ALA A 286 -8.55 -33.01 -14.08
C ALA A 286 -7.17 -32.54 -14.57
N ASP A 287 -7.16 -31.43 -15.31
CA ASP A 287 -5.94 -30.74 -15.75
C ASP A 287 -5.29 -30.01 -14.57
N SER A 288 -4.04 -30.37 -14.24
CA SER A 288 -3.30 -29.76 -13.12
C SER A 288 -3.03 -28.26 -13.29
N VAL A 289 -3.20 -27.72 -14.51
CA VAL A 289 -3.20 -26.27 -14.75
C VAL A 289 -4.31 -25.57 -13.95
N GLU A 290 -5.45 -26.21 -13.70
CA GLU A 290 -6.52 -25.63 -12.88
C GLU A 290 -6.10 -25.47 -11.42
N PHE A 291 -5.32 -26.41 -10.87
CA PHE A 291 -4.77 -26.31 -9.52
C PHE A 291 -3.76 -25.16 -9.43
N LEU A 292 -2.88 -25.03 -10.43
CA LEU A 292 -1.94 -23.92 -10.52
C LEU A 292 -2.68 -22.58 -10.60
N LYS A 293 -3.71 -22.46 -11.45
CA LYS A 293 -4.54 -21.24 -11.56
C LYS A 293 -5.16 -20.84 -10.24
N HIS A 294 -5.63 -21.79 -9.44
CA HIS A 294 -6.13 -21.51 -8.10
C HIS A 294 -5.05 -20.94 -7.18
N ALA A 295 -3.86 -21.54 -7.14
CA ALA A 295 -2.74 -20.99 -6.37
C ALA A 295 -2.33 -19.59 -6.84
N LEU A 296 -2.31 -19.33 -8.16
CA LEU A 296 -2.09 -18.00 -8.73
C LEU A 296 -3.15 -17.00 -8.24
N ASN A 297 -4.42 -17.40 -8.22
CA ASN A 297 -5.50 -16.55 -7.71
C ASN A 297 -5.34 -16.25 -6.21
N ARG A 298 -4.91 -17.22 -5.39
CA ARG A 298 -4.61 -16.99 -3.97
C ARG A 298 -3.48 -15.99 -3.78
N VAL A 299 -2.40 -16.12 -4.54
CA VAL A 299 -1.28 -15.16 -4.52
C VAL A 299 -1.76 -13.76 -4.92
N ALA A 300 -2.56 -13.64 -5.98
CA ALA A 300 -3.11 -12.38 -6.44
C ALA A 300 -4.07 -11.73 -5.41
N GLN A 301 -4.92 -12.52 -4.74
CA GLN A 301 -5.81 -12.06 -3.67
C GLN A 301 -5.04 -11.51 -2.47
N ALA A 302 -3.87 -12.08 -2.16
CA ALA A 302 -2.96 -11.55 -1.15
C ALA A 302 -2.17 -10.31 -1.63
N GLY A 303 -2.45 -9.78 -2.83
CA GLY A 303 -1.72 -8.69 -3.46
C GLY A 303 -0.30 -9.07 -3.87
N GLY A 304 0.00 -10.37 -3.99
CA GLY A 304 1.32 -10.92 -4.31
C GLY A 304 1.70 -10.80 -5.78
N ARG A 305 3.01 -10.78 -6.04
CA ARG A 305 3.59 -10.83 -7.37
C ARG A 305 4.68 -11.88 -7.39
N ILE A 306 4.59 -12.81 -8.33
CA ILE A 306 5.59 -13.86 -8.49
C ILE A 306 6.79 -13.23 -9.20
N GLU A 307 7.97 -13.39 -8.63
CA GLU A 307 9.20 -12.80 -9.17
C GLU A 307 10.02 -13.86 -9.93
N HIS A 308 10.03 -15.08 -9.41
CA HIS A 308 10.86 -16.17 -9.92
C HIS A 308 10.35 -17.53 -9.45
N VAL A 309 10.51 -18.54 -10.30
CA VAL A 309 10.30 -19.95 -9.94
C VAL A 309 11.46 -20.81 -10.43
N ASP A 310 11.86 -21.78 -9.61
CA ASP A 310 12.89 -22.76 -9.95
C ASP A 310 12.45 -24.16 -9.56
N LEU A 311 12.37 -25.04 -10.57
CA LEU A 311 11.90 -26.40 -10.41
C LEU A 311 13.04 -27.39 -10.64
N CYS A 312 12.98 -28.53 -9.98
CA CYS A 312 13.90 -29.64 -10.15
C CYS A 312 13.11 -30.95 -10.23
N LEU A 313 13.20 -31.63 -11.36
CA LEU A 313 12.71 -32.99 -11.50
C LEU A 313 13.78 -33.98 -11.01
N ILE A 314 13.39 -34.98 -10.23
CA ILE A 314 14.29 -35.92 -9.56
C ILE A 314 13.88 -37.35 -9.95
N GLY A 315 14.65 -37.98 -10.82
CA GLY A 315 14.36 -39.32 -11.33
C GLY A 315 15.26 -39.74 -12.49
N GLU A 316 15.33 -41.05 -12.73
CA GLU A 316 16.16 -41.62 -13.81
C GLU A 316 15.57 -41.44 -15.21
N ARG A 317 14.27 -41.15 -15.31
CA ARG A 317 13.56 -40.90 -16.56
C ARG A 317 12.47 -39.85 -16.34
N PRO A 318 11.97 -39.17 -17.39
CA PRO A 318 12.52 -39.14 -18.75
C PRO A 318 13.85 -38.37 -18.82
N ARG A 319 14.59 -38.48 -19.93
CA ARG A 319 15.73 -37.59 -20.17
C ARG A 319 15.20 -36.19 -20.48
N MET A 320 15.44 -35.23 -19.59
CA MET A 320 14.79 -33.92 -19.67
C MET A 320 15.37 -32.94 -20.69
N SER A 321 16.59 -33.16 -21.20
CA SER A 321 17.26 -32.20 -22.11
C SER A 321 16.41 -31.77 -23.33
N PRO A 322 15.66 -32.67 -24.02
CA PRO A 322 14.80 -32.28 -25.14
C PRO A 322 13.57 -31.46 -24.73
N TYR A 323 13.11 -31.58 -23.48
CA TYR A 323 11.82 -31.05 -23.03
C TYR A 323 11.93 -29.75 -22.22
N LYS A 324 13.08 -29.50 -21.58
CA LYS A 324 13.28 -28.35 -20.65
C LYS A 324 12.87 -27.01 -21.25
N ALA A 325 13.25 -26.71 -22.49
CA ALA A 325 12.94 -25.43 -23.12
C ALA A 325 11.43 -25.25 -23.34
N ARG A 326 10.74 -26.31 -23.80
CA ARG A 326 9.29 -26.32 -24.02
C ARG A 326 8.53 -26.13 -22.71
N ILE A 327 8.89 -26.91 -21.68
CA ILE A 327 8.27 -26.83 -20.35
C ILE A 327 8.50 -25.45 -19.73
N ARG A 328 9.73 -24.92 -19.79
CA ARG A 328 10.05 -23.59 -19.28
C ARG A 328 9.22 -22.49 -19.94
N LYS A 329 9.01 -22.60 -21.26
CA LYS A 329 8.14 -21.66 -22.00
C LYS A 329 6.68 -21.79 -21.58
N ARG A 330 6.16 -23.01 -21.48
CA ARG A 330 4.78 -23.26 -21.02
C ARG A 330 4.54 -22.70 -19.62
N LEU A 331 5.44 -22.93 -18.67
CA LEU A 331 5.36 -22.37 -17.33
C LEU A 331 5.43 -20.84 -17.34
N SER A 332 6.30 -20.25 -18.14
CA SER A 332 6.36 -18.79 -18.33
C SER A 332 5.01 -18.23 -18.81
N ASP A 333 4.36 -18.88 -19.77
CA ASP A 333 3.05 -18.46 -20.27
C ASP A 333 1.94 -18.64 -19.23
N LEU A 334 1.93 -19.76 -18.49
CA LEU A 334 0.95 -20.03 -17.42
C LEU A 334 1.08 -19.05 -16.24
N LEU A 335 2.31 -18.67 -15.88
CA LEU A 335 2.59 -17.79 -14.75
C LEU A 335 2.55 -16.31 -15.12
N GLY A 336 2.52 -15.97 -16.41
CA GLY A 336 2.65 -14.59 -16.89
C GLY A 336 4.02 -13.97 -16.59
N LEU A 337 5.08 -14.79 -16.54
CA LEU A 337 6.44 -14.36 -16.19
C LEU A 337 7.34 -14.28 -17.41
N PRO A 338 8.35 -13.40 -17.41
CA PRO A 338 9.45 -13.49 -18.36
C PRO A 338 10.12 -14.87 -18.28
N VAL A 339 10.49 -15.44 -19.42
CA VAL A 339 11.14 -16.77 -19.47
C VAL A 339 12.43 -16.82 -18.63
N ALA A 340 13.12 -15.69 -18.44
CA ALA A 340 14.31 -15.58 -17.59
C ALA A 340 14.03 -15.76 -16.08
N SER A 341 12.77 -15.60 -15.66
CA SER A 341 12.31 -15.80 -14.28
C SER A 341 11.80 -17.22 -14.00
N VAL A 342 11.89 -18.12 -14.98
CA VAL A 342 11.44 -19.51 -14.85
C VAL A 342 12.60 -20.43 -15.15
N ASN A 343 12.93 -21.33 -14.22
CA ASN A 343 13.98 -22.32 -14.43
C ASN A 343 13.49 -23.75 -14.18
N VAL A 344 13.96 -24.70 -15.01
CA VAL A 344 13.60 -26.12 -14.92
C VAL A 344 14.87 -26.95 -15.00
N LYS A 345 15.19 -27.60 -13.88
CA LYS A 345 16.33 -28.49 -13.71
C LYS A 345 15.85 -29.94 -13.67
N ALA A 346 16.79 -30.85 -13.85
CA ALA A 346 16.54 -32.27 -13.65
C ALA A 346 17.81 -32.93 -13.15
N THR A 347 17.68 -33.91 -12.27
CA THR A 347 18.78 -34.71 -11.74
C THR A 347 18.34 -36.16 -11.61
N THR A 348 19.29 -37.07 -11.85
CA THR A 348 19.21 -38.48 -11.47
C THR A 348 19.48 -38.64 -9.98
N THR A 349 19.21 -39.83 -9.44
CA THR A 349 19.66 -40.21 -8.10
C THR A 349 20.66 -41.36 -8.15
N GLU A 350 21.35 -41.50 -9.29
CA GLU A 350 22.40 -42.49 -9.54
C GLU A 350 21.97 -43.93 -9.20
N GLY A 351 20.73 -44.28 -9.54
CA GLY A 351 20.17 -45.61 -9.24
C GLY A 351 19.82 -45.84 -7.76
N LEU A 352 19.93 -44.84 -6.90
CA LEU A 352 19.59 -44.92 -5.47
C LEU A 352 18.15 -44.49 -5.19
N GLY A 353 17.51 -45.14 -4.21
CA GLY A 353 16.15 -44.80 -3.76
C GLY A 353 15.05 -45.17 -4.77
N PHE A 354 13.81 -44.79 -4.48
CA PHE A 354 12.66 -45.11 -5.33
C PHE A 354 12.74 -44.41 -6.70
N THR A 355 13.28 -43.19 -6.72
CA THR A 355 13.55 -42.42 -7.95
C THR A 355 14.62 -43.10 -8.81
N GLY A 356 15.65 -43.69 -8.17
CA GLY A 356 16.75 -44.41 -8.81
C GLY A 356 16.35 -45.80 -9.32
N ARG A 357 15.48 -46.50 -8.59
CA ARG A 357 14.91 -47.79 -9.01
C ARG A 357 13.77 -47.64 -10.02
N LYS A 358 13.46 -46.42 -10.46
CA LYS A 358 12.37 -46.11 -11.41
C LYS A 358 11.00 -46.58 -10.89
N GLU A 359 10.78 -46.47 -9.58
CA GLU A 359 9.48 -46.75 -8.94
C GLU A 359 8.56 -45.54 -9.02
N GLY A 360 9.13 -44.33 -9.08
CA GLY A 360 8.39 -43.08 -9.20
C GLY A 360 9.27 -41.91 -9.65
N LEU A 361 8.62 -40.77 -9.82
CA LEU A 361 9.21 -39.49 -10.21
C LEU A 361 8.87 -38.46 -9.14
N ALA A 362 9.87 -37.72 -8.69
CA ALA A 362 9.69 -36.64 -7.72
C ALA A 362 9.95 -35.28 -8.38
N ALA A 363 9.30 -34.25 -7.85
CA ALA A 363 9.58 -32.86 -8.20
C ALA A 363 9.73 -32.01 -6.96
N GLN A 364 10.61 -31.02 -7.06
CA GLN A 364 10.73 -29.94 -6.10
C GLN A 364 10.57 -28.60 -6.81
N ALA A 365 9.86 -27.67 -6.20
CA ALA A 365 9.72 -26.31 -6.71
C ALA A 365 10.01 -25.30 -5.60
N VAL A 366 10.61 -24.18 -5.99
CA VAL A 366 10.78 -22.99 -5.16
C VAL A 366 10.14 -21.81 -5.89
N ALA A 367 9.30 -21.05 -5.20
CA ALA A 367 8.66 -19.85 -5.71
C ALA A 367 9.03 -18.65 -4.85
N THR A 368 9.49 -17.57 -5.49
CA THR A 368 9.76 -16.29 -4.84
C THR A 368 8.64 -15.32 -5.20
N VAL A 369 7.97 -14.77 -4.19
CA VAL A 369 6.85 -13.85 -4.33
C VAL A 369 7.12 -12.58 -3.53
N THR A 370 6.89 -11.41 -4.12
CA THR A 370 6.80 -10.17 -3.35
C THR A 370 5.37 -9.94 -2.90
N LEU A 371 5.17 -9.63 -1.62
CA LEU A 371 3.88 -9.32 -1.02
C LEU A 371 3.84 -7.86 -0.53
N PRO A 372 2.65 -7.27 -0.37
CA PRO A 372 2.51 -6.03 0.38
C PRO A 372 3.16 -6.13 1.77
N PRO A 373 3.60 -5.00 2.36
CA PRO A 373 4.10 -5.00 3.73
C PRO A 373 3.06 -5.61 4.67
N ARG A 374 3.50 -6.26 5.75
CA ARG A 374 2.56 -6.75 6.77
C ARG A 374 1.84 -5.54 7.36
N GLY A 375 0.51 -5.52 7.29
CA GLY A 375 -0.26 -4.73 8.24
C GLY A 375 0.08 -5.23 9.64
N ARG A 376 0.20 -4.35 10.63
CA ARG A 376 0.19 -4.81 12.02
C ARG A 376 -1.18 -5.44 12.24
N GLU A 377 -1.23 -6.77 12.31
CA GLU A 377 -2.34 -7.45 12.96
C GLU A 377 -2.41 -6.87 14.38
N SER A 378 -3.62 -6.54 14.83
CA SER A 378 -3.83 -6.23 16.24
C SER A 378 -3.27 -7.39 17.03
N VAL A 379 -2.21 -7.12 17.79
CA VAL A 379 -1.79 -8.03 18.85
C VAL A 379 -2.91 -7.89 19.87
N ASP A 380 -3.88 -8.80 19.82
CA ASP A 380 -4.89 -8.98 20.85
C ASP A 380 -4.25 -9.25 22.21
#